data_AF-A0A0N5CT97-F1
#
_entry.id   AF-A0A0N5CT97-F1
#
_cell.length_a   1.000
_cell.length_b   1.000
_cell.length_c   1.000
_cell.angle_alpha   90.00
_cell.angle_beta   90.00
_cell.angle_gamma   90.00
#
_symmetry.space_group_name_H-M   'P 1'
#
loop_
_entity.id
_entity.type
_entity.pdbx_description
1 polymer ?
#
loop_
_entity_poly.entity_id
_entity_poly.type
_entity_poly.pdbx_seq_one_letter_code
_entity_poly.pdbx_strand_id
1 'polypeptide(L)'
;MTPLKCSNTTTSYFNPVNFLCASCNLGAVASKDRLYCTCPLGFVLVSDGSCKKCEEGTNVSEDGQFCVQCATDGTNTAERCASCPSRYFMRKIISENGTMMEQSCAQCPNNTKVSQSGDTCIPCLQTDKNCDCHNDKMCKRIEINGISIIELESGSERRSKYIAMSIGNVVQNCLHGHSQACQHLANLCVLQNYRIQQLSTCTEFQKLFPSNAHK
;
A
#
# COMPACT_ATOMS: atom_id res chain seq x y z
N MET A 1 8.28 10.68 30.86
CA MET A 1 9.47 10.61 31.71
C MET A 1 10.01 9.19 31.67
N THR A 2 11.09 8.95 30.93
CA THR A 2 11.88 7.72 31.08
C THR A 2 12.63 7.80 32.42
N PRO A 3 12.75 6.73 33.21
CA PRO A 3 13.58 6.79 34.41
C PRO A 3 15.02 7.11 34.01
N LEU A 4 15.55 8.23 34.51
CA LEU A 4 16.91 8.74 34.25
C LEU A 4 18.03 7.72 34.56
N LYS A 5 17.70 6.55 35.13
CA LYS A 5 18.62 5.53 35.64
C LYS A 5 19.09 4.51 34.59
N CYS A 6 18.42 4.34 33.45
CA CYS A 6 18.88 3.40 32.40
C CYS A 6 19.83 4.06 31.39
N SER A 7 20.55 5.11 31.82
CA SER A 7 21.31 6.01 30.94
C SER A 7 22.76 5.59 30.72
N ASN A 8 23.27 4.61 31.46
CA ASN A 8 24.71 4.36 31.55
C ASN A 8 25.30 3.53 30.40
N THR A 9 24.49 2.93 29.52
CA THR A 9 25.00 2.21 28.34
C THR A 9 24.07 2.37 27.14
N THR A 10 24.58 2.19 25.92
CA THR A 10 23.79 2.12 24.68
C THR A 10 22.99 0.83 24.55
N THR A 11 23.17 -0.09 25.50
CA THR A 11 22.56 -1.42 25.51
C THR A 11 21.54 -1.58 26.64
N SER A 12 21.26 -0.56 27.45
CA SER A 12 20.28 -0.66 28.54
C SER A 12 18.97 0.05 28.24
N TYR A 13 17.86 -0.61 28.56
CA TYR A 13 16.50 -0.11 28.39
C TYR A 13 15.68 -0.33 29.66
N PHE A 14 14.58 0.41 29.83
CA PHE A 14 13.66 0.27 30.94
C PHE A 14 12.63 -0.82 30.64
N ASN A 15 12.61 -1.89 31.44
CA ASN A 15 11.64 -2.97 31.33
C ASN A 15 10.42 -2.67 32.21
N PRO A 16 9.23 -2.43 31.63
CA PRO A 16 8.02 -2.05 32.39
C PRO A 16 7.39 -3.22 33.16
N VAL A 17 7.73 -4.47 32.84
CA VAL A 17 7.20 -5.66 33.54
C VAL A 17 7.77 -5.74 34.95
N ASN A 18 9.08 -5.50 35.07
CA ASN A 18 9.82 -5.65 36.33
C ASN A 18 10.24 -4.31 36.94
N PHE A 19 9.93 -3.18 36.29
CA PHE A 19 10.34 -1.83 36.70
C PHE A 19 11.86 -1.65 36.90
N LEU A 20 12.67 -2.36 36.11
CA LEU A 20 14.14 -2.38 36.21
C LEU A 20 14.80 -2.07 34.86
N CYS A 21 16.04 -1.58 34.91
CA CYS A 21 16.87 -1.47 33.71
C CYS A 21 17.38 -2.86 33.34
N ALA A 22 17.09 -3.31 32.13
CA ALA A 22 17.60 -4.54 31.56
C ALA A 22 18.60 -4.22 30.45
N SER A 23 19.51 -5.16 30.19
CA SER A 23 20.41 -5.10 29.04
C SER A 23 19.76 -5.76 27.83
N CYS A 24 20.00 -5.19 26.66
CA CYS A 24 19.70 -5.82 25.38
C CYS A 24 20.58 -7.04 25.18
N ASN A 25 20.02 -8.04 24.49
CA ASN A 25 20.75 -9.24 24.11
C ASN A 25 21.79 -8.94 23.03
N LEU A 26 22.60 -9.95 22.69
CA LEU A 26 23.79 -9.79 21.88
C LEU A 26 23.48 -9.16 20.50
N GLY A 27 24.18 -8.08 20.19
CA GLY A 27 24.03 -7.33 18.93
C GLY A 27 22.87 -6.31 18.89
N ALA A 28 21.98 -6.31 19.87
CA ALA A 28 20.90 -5.33 19.97
C ALA A 28 21.32 -4.06 20.74
N VAL A 29 20.71 -2.94 20.38
CA VAL A 29 20.93 -1.62 21.00
C VAL A 29 19.62 -1.07 21.54
N ALA A 30 19.70 -0.30 22.62
CA ALA A 30 18.52 0.35 23.19
C ALA A 30 17.95 1.37 22.20
N SER A 31 16.63 1.43 22.11
CA SER A 31 15.89 2.43 21.34
C SER A 31 16.22 3.85 21.83
N LYS A 32 15.94 4.88 21.00
CA LYS A 32 16.20 6.28 21.37
C LYS A 32 15.49 6.72 22.65
N ASP A 33 14.29 6.21 22.88
CA ASP A 33 13.50 6.43 24.10
C ASP A 33 13.87 5.46 25.25
N ARG A 34 14.74 4.49 25.00
CA ARG A 34 15.24 3.46 25.92
C ARG A 34 14.11 2.62 26.54
N LEU A 35 13.03 2.41 25.82
CA LEU A 35 11.90 1.59 26.27
C LEU A 35 11.92 0.16 25.72
N TYR A 36 12.74 -0.10 24.69
CA TYR A 36 12.87 -1.42 24.08
C TYR A 36 14.24 -1.58 23.42
N CYS A 37 14.55 -2.80 22.97
CA CYS A 37 15.75 -3.10 22.19
C CYS A 37 15.43 -3.12 20.70
N THR A 38 16.37 -2.64 19.90
CA THR A 38 16.30 -2.59 18.43
C THR A 38 17.58 -3.14 17.84
N CYS A 39 17.48 -3.67 16.63
CA CYS A 39 18.66 -4.11 15.91
C CYS A 39 19.31 -2.98 15.11
N PRO A 40 20.65 -2.99 14.96
CA PRO A 40 21.34 -2.14 14.01
C PRO A 40 20.81 -2.31 12.58
N LEU A 41 21.10 -1.35 11.72
CA LEU A 41 20.66 -1.39 10.33
C LEU A 41 21.16 -2.67 9.62
N GLY A 42 20.30 -3.32 8.85
CA GLY A 42 20.59 -4.59 8.18
C GLY A 42 20.36 -5.85 9.03
N PHE A 43 19.91 -5.72 10.28
CA PHE A 43 19.62 -6.83 11.18
C PHE A 43 18.17 -6.83 11.65
N VAL A 44 17.62 -8.02 11.89
CA VAL A 44 16.28 -8.24 12.45
C VAL A 44 16.37 -8.84 13.85
N LEU A 45 15.42 -8.49 14.70
CA LEU A 45 15.29 -9.05 16.04
C LEU A 45 14.66 -10.44 15.94
N VAL A 46 15.35 -11.46 16.45
CA VAL A 46 14.82 -12.84 16.51
C VAL A 46 14.19 -13.12 17.89
N SER A 47 13.48 -14.24 18.02
CA SER A 47 12.69 -14.58 19.22
C SER A 47 13.49 -14.69 20.51
N ASP A 48 14.79 -14.96 20.44
CA ASP A 48 15.70 -14.94 21.59
C ASP A 48 16.18 -13.52 21.98
N GLY A 49 15.71 -12.49 21.26
CA GLY A 49 16.07 -11.08 21.45
C GLY A 49 17.42 -10.68 20.86
N SER A 50 18.14 -11.58 20.18
CA SER A 50 19.38 -11.27 19.46
C SER A 50 19.11 -10.68 18.07
N CYS A 51 20.15 -10.15 17.43
CA CYS A 51 20.07 -9.58 16.09
C CYS A 51 20.69 -10.50 15.05
N LYS A 52 19.90 -10.92 14.05
CA LYS A 52 20.38 -11.72 12.90
C LYS A 52 20.44 -10.86 11.64
N LYS A 53 21.52 -10.99 10.88
CA LYS A 53 21.63 -10.37 9.54
C LYS A 53 20.75 -11.12 8.55
N CYS A 54 20.08 -10.38 7.65
CA CYS A 54 19.34 -11.00 6.55
C CYS A 54 20.28 -11.75 5.58
N GLU A 55 19.79 -12.86 5.03
CA GLU A 55 20.52 -13.70 4.07
C GLU A 55 20.65 -13.00 2.72
N GLU A 56 21.63 -13.38 1.90
CA GLU A 56 21.85 -12.77 0.58
C GLU A 56 20.57 -12.81 -0.27
N GLY A 57 20.22 -11.68 -0.87
CA GLY A 57 18.96 -11.51 -1.64
C GLY A 57 17.75 -11.10 -0.80
N THR A 58 17.90 -10.93 0.52
CA THR A 58 16.85 -10.37 1.40
C THR A 58 17.36 -9.12 2.14
N ASN A 59 16.48 -8.15 2.37
CA ASN A 59 16.74 -6.97 3.20
C ASN A 59 15.74 -6.86 4.33
N VAL A 60 16.05 -6.05 5.34
CA VAL A 60 15.16 -5.81 6.48
C VAL A 60 13.88 -5.11 5.99
N SER A 61 12.71 -5.49 6.47
CA SER A 61 11.44 -4.81 6.20
C SER A 61 11.45 -3.36 6.69
N GLU A 62 10.53 -2.54 6.19
CA GLU A 62 10.43 -1.12 6.57
C GLU A 62 10.34 -0.93 8.10
N ASP A 63 9.59 -1.79 8.77
CA ASP A 63 9.37 -1.80 10.21
C ASP A 63 10.51 -2.43 11.04
N GLY A 64 11.54 -2.99 10.38
CA GLY A 64 12.70 -3.56 11.07
C GLY A 64 12.52 -4.99 11.60
N GLN A 65 11.38 -5.64 11.32
CA GLN A 65 11.01 -6.89 11.99
C GLN A 65 11.28 -8.16 11.18
N PHE A 66 11.28 -8.07 9.84
CA PHE A 66 11.35 -9.23 8.96
C PHE A 66 12.46 -9.09 7.92
N CYS A 67 13.00 -10.22 7.44
CA CYS A 67 13.84 -10.24 6.26
C CYS A 67 12.98 -10.55 5.04
N VAL A 68 12.99 -9.68 4.04
CA VAL A 68 12.08 -9.73 2.89
C VAL A 68 12.87 -9.62 1.60
N GLN A 69 12.43 -10.32 0.54
CA GLN A 69 13.02 -10.19 -0.79
C GLN A 69 12.61 -8.85 -1.42
N CYS A 70 13.57 -8.03 -1.83
CA CYS A 70 13.32 -6.68 -2.35
C CYS A 70 13.74 -6.54 -3.81
N ALA A 71 13.28 -5.47 -4.47
CA ALA A 71 13.82 -5.09 -5.76
C ALA A 71 15.29 -4.74 -5.61
N THR A 72 16.18 -5.61 -6.08
CA THR A 72 17.55 -5.20 -6.39
C THR A 72 17.54 -4.51 -7.75
N ASP A 73 16.97 -3.30 -7.82
CA ASP A 73 17.40 -2.39 -8.87
C ASP A 73 18.87 -2.10 -8.56
N GLY A 74 19.76 -2.36 -9.52
CA GLY A 74 21.22 -2.48 -9.35
C GLY A 74 21.99 -1.25 -8.84
N THR A 75 21.35 -0.38 -8.09
CA THR A 75 21.92 0.75 -7.37
C THR A 75 21.34 0.82 -5.95
N ASN A 76 22.24 0.68 -4.96
CA ASN A 76 22.14 1.04 -3.53
C ASN A 76 21.64 -0.08 -2.58
N THR A 77 22.49 -0.60 -1.68
CA THR A 77 22.85 -0.04 -0.35
C THR A 77 21.67 0.33 0.57
N ALA A 78 20.43 0.06 0.19
CA ALA A 78 19.29 0.23 1.09
C ALA A 78 19.22 -0.94 2.08
N GLU A 79 19.69 -0.70 3.30
CA GLU A 79 19.65 -1.65 4.43
C GLU A 79 18.21 -2.03 4.86
N ARG A 80 17.20 -1.37 4.27
CA ARG A 80 15.77 -1.67 4.42
C ARG A 80 15.06 -1.72 3.07
N CYS A 81 14.04 -2.57 3.00
CA CYS A 81 13.16 -2.74 1.85
C CYS A 81 12.17 -1.58 1.77
N ALA A 82 12.42 -0.63 0.88
CA ALA A 82 11.47 0.45 0.62
C ALA A 82 10.28 -0.02 -0.25
N SER A 83 10.56 -0.86 -1.26
CA SER A 83 9.57 -1.28 -2.26
C SER A 83 9.87 -2.65 -2.85
N CYS A 84 8.81 -3.35 -3.26
CA CYS A 84 8.91 -4.58 -4.03
C CYS A 84 9.32 -4.33 -5.49
N PRO A 85 9.90 -5.34 -6.18
CA PRO A 85 10.25 -5.23 -7.60
C PRO A 85 9.03 -4.96 -8.48
N SER A 86 9.28 -4.49 -9.70
CA SER A 86 8.22 -4.30 -10.70
C SER A 86 7.37 -5.56 -10.84
N ARG A 87 6.03 -5.42 -10.75
CA ARG A 87 5.00 -6.49 -10.74
C ARG A 87 4.85 -7.30 -9.44
N TYR A 88 5.62 -6.98 -8.42
CA TYR A 88 5.49 -7.56 -7.09
C TYR A 88 4.91 -6.51 -6.13
N PHE A 89 4.02 -6.94 -5.24
CA PHE A 89 3.44 -6.10 -4.20
C PHE A 89 3.87 -6.60 -2.82
N MET A 90 3.81 -5.71 -1.84
CA MET A 90 4.15 -6.05 -0.46
C MET A 90 2.99 -6.82 0.17
N ARG A 91 3.11 -8.14 0.25
CA ARG A 91 2.16 -9.00 0.94
C ARG A 91 2.47 -9.03 2.43
N LYS A 92 1.45 -8.81 3.25
CA LYS A 92 1.50 -8.94 4.71
C LYS A 92 0.56 -10.05 5.14
N ILE A 93 1.06 -11.01 5.91
CA ILE A 93 0.25 -12.05 6.55
C ILE A 93 0.07 -11.63 8.00
N ILE A 94 -1.18 -11.52 8.43
CA ILE A 94 -1.55 -11.06 9.77
C ILE A 94 -2.33 -12.20 10.43
N SER A 95 -2.01 -12.51 11.67
CA SER A 95 -2.74 -13.50 12.47
C SER A 95 -4.17 -13.01 12.77
N GLU A 96 -5.05 -13.91 13.22
CA GLU A 96 -6.40 -13.55 13.67
C GLU A 96 -6.39 -12.48 14.78
N ASN A 97 -5.31 -12.43 15.57
CA ASN A 97 -5.13 -11.46 16.64
C ASN A 97 -4.53 -10.12 16.16
N GLY A 98 -4.45 -9.89 14.85
CA GLY A 98 -3.94 -8.63 14.28
C GLY A 98 -2.42 -8.48 14.35
N THR A 99 -1.68 -9.54 14.69
CA THR A 99 -0.21 -9.51 14.74
C THR A 99 0.36 -9.80 13.37
N MET A 100 1.27 -8.96 12.87
CA MET A 100 1.97 -9.24 11.61
C MET A 100 2.86 -10.47 11.80
N MET A 101 2.57 -11.51 11.02
CA MET A 101 3.31 -12.77 11.05
C MET A 101 4.40 -12.82 9.99
N GLU A 102 4.15 -12.24 8.82
CA GLU A 102 5.06 -12.28 7.70
C GLU A 102 4.88 -11.05 6.81
N GLN A 103 6.00 -10.58 6.25
CA GLN A 103 6.01 -9.60 5.19
C GLN A 103 6.87 -10.14 4.04
N SER A 104 6.38 -10.11 2.80
CA SER A 104 7.04 -10.72 1.65
C SER A 104 6.65 -10.00 0.35
N CYS A 105 7.55 -9.90 -0.62
CA CYS A 105 7.15 -9.47 -1.97
C CYS A 105 6.51 -10.65 -2.73
N ALA A 106 5.27 -10.48 -3.17
CA ALA A 106 4.53 -11.48 -3.91
C ALA A 106 4.21 -10.98 -5.31
N GLN A 107 4.33 -11.85 -6.32
CA GLN A 107 3.95 -11.49 -7.68
C GLN A 107 2.42 -11.40 -7.78
N CYS A 108 1.93 -10.41 -8.52
CA CYS A 108 0.50 -10.37 -8.83
C CYS A 108 0.08 -11.57 -9.70
N PRO A 109 -1.07 -12.21 -9.41
CA PRO A 109 -1.60 -13.29 -10.23
C PRO A 109 -1.94 -12.80 -11.65
N ASN A 110 -2.07 -13.73 -12.59
CA ASN A 110 -2.38 -13.42 -13.99
C ASN A 110 -3.58 -12.49 -14.13
N ASN A 111 -3.49 -11.54 -15.07
CA ASN A 111 -4.48 -10.49 -15.35
C ASN A 111 -4.67 -9.44 -14.25
N THR A 112 -3.74 -9.37 -13.29
CA THR A 112 -3.70 -8.30 -12.29
C THR A 112 -2.34 -7.61 -12.30
N LYS A 113 -2.33 -6.33 -11.90
CA LYS A 113 -1.13 -5.51 -11.76
C LYS A 113 -1.10 -4.93 -10.36
N VAL A 114 0.10 -4.52 -9.92
CA VAL A 114 0.25 -3.81 -8.65
C VAL A 114 -0.52 -2.48 -8.71
N SER A 115 -1.23 -2.14 -7.63
CA SER A 115 -1.91 -0.86 -7.46
C SER A 115 -0.93 0.31 -7.55
N GLN A 116 -1.43 1.52 -7.77
CA GLN A 116 -0.58 2.73 -7.69
C GLN A 116 0.03 2.91 -6.30
N SER A 117 -0.62 2.41 -5.25
CA SER A 117 -0.13 2.42 -3.87
C SER A 117 0.90 1.33 -3.56
N GLY A 118 1.14 0.37 -4.46
CA GLY A 118 2.20 -0.65 -4.30
C GLY A 118 1.85 -1.82 -3.38
N ASP A 119 0.63 -1.87 -2.85
CA ASP A 119 0.23 -2.71 -1.71
C ASP A 119 -0.76 -3.82 -2.05
N THR A 120 -1.38 -3.79 -3.24
CA THR A 120 -2.37 -4.79 -3.66
C THR A 120 -2.32 -5.05 -5.15
N CYS A 121 -2.97 -6.13 -5.59
CA CYS A 121 -3.16 -6.47 -6.99
C CYS A 121 -4.55 -6.07 -7.46
N ILE A 122 -4.61 -5.29 -8.53
CA ILE A 122 -5.83 -4.82 -9.17
C ILE A 122 -5.96 -5.41 -10.58
N PRO A 123 -7.18 -5.64 -11.08
CA PRO A 123 -7.38 -6.14 -12.44
C PRO A 123 -6.74 -5.22 -13.49
N CYS A 124 -6.17 -5.84 -14.54
CA CYS A 124 -5.60 -5.10 -15.65
C CYS A 124 -6.65 -4.54 -16.61
N LEU A 125 -6.36 -3.34 -17.13
CA LEU A 125 -7.13 -2.68 -18.18
C LEU A 125 -6.37 -2.76 -19.51
N GLN A 126 -7.07 -2.75 -20.65
CA GLN A 126 -6.45 -2.77 -21.99
C GLN A 126 -5.46 -1.60 -22.22
N THR A 127 -5.59 -0.50 -21.48
CA THR A 127 -4.69 0.66 -21.57
C THR A 127 -3.40 0.51 -20.80
N ASP A 128 -3.23 -0.57 -20.02
CA ASP A 128 -2.09 -0.75 -19.14
C ASP A 128 -0.87 -1.30 -19.87
N LYS A 129 0.15 -0.46 -20.03
CA LYS A 129 1.41 -0.82 -20.72
C LYS A 129 2.25 -1.89 -20.01
N ASN A 130 2.06 -2.06 -18.70
CA ASN A 130 2.90 -2.93 -17.86
C ASN A 130 2.22 -4.24 -17.45
N CYS A 131 1.07 -4.59 -18.04
CA CYS A 131 0.39 -5.84 -17.75
C CYS A 131 0.54 -6.85 -18.89
N ASP A 132 0.88 -8.11 -18.55
CA ASP A 132 0.80 -9.22 -19.51
C ASP A 132 -0.67 -9.63 -19.68
N CYS A 133 -1.41 -8.85 -20.46
CA CYS A 133 -2.76 -9.22 -20.91
C CYS A 133 -2.61 -10.39 -21.90
N HIS A 134 -2.72 -11.63 -21.41
CA HIS A 134 -2.44 -12.81 -22.22
C HIS A 134 -3.52 -13.14 -23.26
N ASN A 135 -4.63 -12.39 -23.31
CA ASN A 135 -5.63 -12.37 -24.38
C ASN A 135 -6.65 -11.22 -24.17
N ASP A 136 -7.14 -10.63 -25.27
CA ASP A 136 -8.08 -9.48 -25.31
C ASP A 136 -9.42 -9.70 -24.56
N LYS A 137 -9.74 -10.94 -24.19
CA LYS A 137 -10.96 -11.31 -23.45
C LYS A 137 -10.82 -11.23 -21.92
N MET A 138 -9.61 -11.13 -21.37
CA MET A 138 -9.38 -11.21 -19.92
C MET A 138 -9.09 -9.87 -19.25
N CYS A 139 -8.76 -8.82 -20.01
CA CYS A 139 -8.65 -7.46 -19.50
C CYS A 139 -10.05 -6.81 -19.56
N LYS A 140 -10.63 -6.43 -18.41
CA LYS A 140 -12.00 -5.92 -18.34
C LYS A 140 -12.11 -4.66 -19.21
N ARG A 141 -12.84 -4.77 -20.32
CA ARG A 141 -13.21 -3.66 -21.17
C ARG A 141 -14.33 -2.91 -20.45
N ILE A 142 -14.02 -1.77 -19.85
CA ILE A 142 -15.07 -0.84 -19.47
C ILE A 142 -15.42 -0.08 -20.75
N GLU A 143 -16.63 -0.28 -21.26
CA GLU A 143 -17.14 0.53 -22.36
C GLU A 143 -17.38 1.96 -21.85
N ILE A 144 -16.34 2.80 -21.95
CA ILE A 144 -16.38 4.22 -21.60
C ILE A 144 -17.00 5.01 -22.77
N ASN A 145 -18.20 4.64 -23.20
CA ASN A 145 -18.94 5.43 -24.17
C ASN A 145 -19.65 6.58 -23.42
N GLY A 146 -19.14 7.79 -23.57
CA GLY A 146 -19.71 9.04 -23.03
C GLY A 146 -19.13 9.52 -21.69
N ILE A 147 -18.66 8.62 -20.82
CA ILE A 147 -18.28 8.92 -19.42
C ILE A 147 -16.96 9.74 -19.29
N SER A 148 -16.36 10.21 -20.38
CA SER A 148 -15.11 11.02 -20.34
C SER A 148 -15.29 12.47 -20.80
N ILE A 149 -16.52 12.90 -21.04
CA ILE A 149 -16.84 14.27 -21.46
C ILE A 149 -17.00 15.16 -20.22
N ILE A 150 -16.45 16.37 -20.28
CA ILE A 150 -16.66 17.45 -19.33
C ILE A 150 -17.30 18.60 -20.11
N GLU A 151 -18.44 19.09 -19.64
CA GLU A 151 -19.03 20.32 -20.17
C GLU A 151 -18.48 21.53 -19.41
N LEU A 152 -17.95 22.52 -20.13
CA LEU A 152 -17.49 23.78 -19.57
C LEU A 152 -18.66 24.76 -19.43
N GLU A 153 -18.49 25.81 -18.62
CA GLU A 153 -19.52 26.84 -18.39
C GLU A 153 -20.06 27.49 -19.68
N SER A 154 -19.24 27.52 -20.73
CA SER A 154 -19.62 28.03 -22.06
C SER A 154 -20.54 27.09 -22.86
N GLY A 155 -20.94 25.95 -22.30
CA GLY A 155 -21.65 24.87 -23.01
C GLY A 155 -20.77 24.07 -23.98
N SER A 156 -19.45 24.25 -23.95
CA SER A 156 -18.52 23.50 -24.80
C SER A 156 -18.13 22.19 -24.13
N GLU A 157 -18.15 21.10 -24.90
CA GLU A 157 -17.74 19.79 -24.43
C GLU A 157 -16.24 19.55 -24.65
N ARG A 158 -15.58 19.00 -23.64
CA ARG A 158 -14.19 18.54 -23.73
C ARG A 158 -14.06 17.12 -23.25
N ARG A 159 -13.41 16.29 -24.08
CA ARG A 159 -13.00 14.95 -23.66
C ARG A 159 -11.80 15.04 -22.70
N SER A 160 -12.00 14.61 -21.47
CA SER A 160 -10.97 14.51 -20.46
C SER A 160 -10.21 13.20 -20.57
N LYS A 161 -8.94 13.28 -20.99
CA LYS A 161 -8.01 12.14 -20.97
C LYS A 161 -7.84 11.59 -19.54
N TYR A 162 -7.84 12.47 -18.55
CA TYR A 162 -7.72 12.09 -17.14
C TYR A 162 -8.88 11.20 -16.68
N ILE A 163 -10.12 11.59 -16.99
CA ILE A 163 -11.29 10.78 -16.64
C ILE A 163 -11.28 9.46 -17.41
N ALA A 164 -11.01 9.50 -18.72
CA ALA A 164 -10.94 8.30 -19.54
C ALA A 164 -9.93 7.26 -19.01
N MET A 165 -8.77 7.72 -18.51
CA MET A 165 -7.73 6.83 -17.97
C MET A 165 -8.01 6.40 -16.53
N SER A 166 -8.67 7.24 -15.72
CA SER A 166 -8.82 7.00 -14.28
C SER A 166 -10.09 6.24 -13.93
N ILE A 167 -11.18 6.43 -14.69
CA ILE A 167 -12.52 6.01 -14.25
C ILE A 167 -12.62 4.50 -14.01
N GLY A 168 -11.99 3.69 -14.85
CA GLY A 168 -12.07 2.24 -14.72
C GLY A 168 -11.44 1.73 -13.42
N ASN A 169 -10.25 2.25 -13.12
CA ASN A 169 -9.53 1.91 -11.89
C ASN A 169 -10.28 2.42 -10.65
N VAL A 170 -10.79 3.66 -10.72
CA VAL A 170 -11.51 4.32 -9.63
C VAL A 170 -12.82 3.59 -9.28
N VAL A 171 -13.62 3.20 -10.28
CA VAL A 171 -14.86 2.42 -10.06
C VAL A 171 -14.56 1.06 -9.46
N GLN A 172 -13.59 0.32 -10.01
CA GLN A 172 -13.26 -1.01 -9.49
C GLN A 172 -12.73 -0.92 -8.06
N ASN A 173 -11.83 0.00 -7.75
CA ASN A 173 -11.30 0.12 -6.38
C ASN A 173 -12.37 0.57 -5.40
N CYS A 174 -13.31 1.43 -5.81
CA CYS A 174 -14.44 1.78 -4.95
C CYS A 174 -15.35 0.58 -4.67
N LEU A 175 -15.64 -0.26 -5.68
CA LEU A 175 -16.39 -1.52 -5.52
C LEU A 175 -15.75 -2.50 -4.52
N HIS A 176 -14.42 -2.49 -4.40
CA HIS A 176 -13.69 -3.33 -3.44
C HIS A 176 -13.49 -2.66 -2.07
N GLY A 177 -14.19 -1.55 -1.79
CA GLY A 177 -14.19 -0.91 -0.47
C GLY A 177 -13.04 0.07 -0.21
N HIS A 178 -12.24 0.44 -1.22
CA HIS A 178 -11.18 1.42 -1.04
C HIS A 178 -11.76 2.84 -0.95
N SER A 179 -11.77 3.40 0.27
CA SER A 179 -12.36 4.71 0.58
C SER A 179 -11.80 5.85 -0.28
N GLN A 180 -10.48 5.90 -0.49
CA GLN A 180 -9.83 6.91 -1.32
C GLN A 180 -10.27 6.83 -2.79
N ALA A 181 -10.52 5.62 -3.30
CA ALA A 181 -11.04 5.45 -4.65
C ALA A 181 -12.50 5.90 -4.74
N CYS A 182 -13.32 5.65 -3.71
CA CYS A 182 -14.69 6.18 -3.68
C CYS A 182 -14.72 7.71 -3.59
N GLN A 183 -13.82 8.33 -2.82
CA GLN A 183 -13.66 9.78 -2.78
C GLN A 183 -13.22 10.33 -4.14
N HIS A 184 -12.28 9.65 -4.80
CA HIS A 184 -11.86 10.03 -6.15
C HIS A 184 -13.04 9.91 -7.14
N LEU A 185 -13.84 8.85 -7.06
CA LEU A 185 -15.03 8.68 -7.89
C LEU A 185 -16.03 9.82 -7.69
N ALA A 186 -16.25 10.24 -6.43
CA ALA A 186 -17.09 11.39 -6.09
C ALA A 186 -16.54 12.70 -6.69
N ASN A 187 -15.22 12.91 -6.63
CA ASN A 187 -14.58 14.09 -7.24
C ASN A 187 -14.72 14.10 -8.77
N LEU A 188 -14.57 12.95 -9.44
CA LEU A 188 -14.80 12.85 -10.88
C LEU A 188 -16.27 13.14 -11.24
N CYS A 189 -17.20 12.69 -10.40
CA CYS A 189 -18.63 12.99 -10.52
C CYS A 189 -18.90 14.49 -10.48
N VAL A 190 -18.36 15.22 -9.50
CA VAL A 190 -18.52 16.69 -9.41
C VAL A 190 -17.97 17.39 -10.66
N LEU A 191 -16.81 16.95 -11.17
CA LEU A 191 -16.18 17.54 -12.35
C LEU A 191 -17.02 17.39 -13.63
N GLN A 192 -17.86 16.36 -13.73
CA GLN A 192 -18.66 16.11 -14.94
C GLN A 192 -20.09 16.63 -14.86
N ASN A 193 -20.63 16.77 -13.66
CA ASN A 193 -22.02 17.21 -13.45
C ASN A 193 -22.11 18.66 -12.99
N TYR A 194 -21.21 19.53 -13.47
CA TYR A 194 -21.38 20.97 -13.31
C TYR A 194 -22.68 21.47 -13.97
N ARG A 195 -23.12 20.83 -15.07
CA ARG A 195 -24.50 20.88 -15.57
C ARG A 195 -24.93 19.49 -16.03
N ILE A 196 -26.16 19.14 -15.70
CA ILE A 196 -26.74 17.78 -15.64
C ILE A 196 -26.65 17.06 -16.99
N GLN A 197 -25.73 16.09 -17.13
CA GLN A 197 -25.79 15.05 -18.18
C GLN A 197 -26.58 13.82 -17.69
N GLN A 198 -27.21 13.08 -18.61
CA GLN A 198 -27.97 11.86 -18.30
C GLN A 198 -27.09 10.63 -17.99
N LEU A 199 -25.83 10.60 -18.44
CA LEU A 199 -24.88 9.50 -18.23
C LEU A 199 -23.49 10.08 -17.86
N SER A 200 -23.12 10.02 -16.58
CA SER A 200 -21.84 10.52 -16.08
C SER A 200 -21.25 9.58 -15.02
N THR A 201 -20.06 9.90 -14.50
CA THR A 201 -19.50 9.19 -13.33
C THR A 201 -20.39 9.24 -12.09
N CYS A 202 -21.29 10.22 -11.98
CA CYS A 202 -22.30 10.24 -10.94
C CYS A 202 -23.34 9.13 -11.11
N THR A 203 -23.68 8.74 -12.35
CA THR A 203 -24.57 7.61 -12.62
C THR A 203 -23.95 6.32 -12.09
N GLU A 204 -22.65 6.13 -12.26
CA GLU A 204 -21.92 4.99 -11.70
C GLU A 204 -21.80 5.08 -10.18
N PHE A 205 -21.52 6.27 -9.62
CA PHE A 205 -21.48 6.47 -8.18
C PHE A 205 -22.83 6.17 -7.50
N GLN A 206 -23.95 6.62 -8.08
CA GLN A 206 -25.31 6.38 -7.57
C GLN A 206 -25.70 4.90 -7.59
N LYS A 207 -25.19 4.10 -8.54
CA LYS A 207 -25.39 2.65 -8.54
C LYS A 207 -24.71 1.99 -7.33
N LEU A 208 -23.55 2.52 -6.91
CA LEU A 208 -22.78 2.00 -5.77
C LEU A 208 -23.33 2.49 -4.43
N PHE A 209 -23.89 3.70 -4.41
CA PHE A 209 -24.44 4.34 -3.22
C PHE A 209 -25.85 4.88 -3.50
N PRO A 210 -26.86 3.99 -3.63
CA PRO A 210 -28.23 4.42 -3.87
C PRO A 210 -28.75 5.22 -2.67
N SER A 211 -29.44 6.33 -2.95
CA SER A 211 -29.94 7.31 -1.99
C SER A 211 -30.92 6.79 -0.92
N ASN A 212 -31.18 5.48 -0.87
CA ASN A 212 -32.13 4.82 0.03
C ASN A 212 -31.47 3.90 1.08
N ALA A 213 -30.16 4.01 1.31
CA ALA A 213 -29.46 3.21 2.32
C ALA A 213 -29.56 3.77 3.76
N HIS A 214 -30.51 4.67 4.03
CA HIS A 214 -30.91 5.04 5.39
C HIS A 214 -32.43 5.01 5.51
N LYS A 215 -32.93 3.88 6.02
CA LYS A 215 -34.13 3.79 6.83
C LYS A 215 -33.77 3.07 8.11
#